data_AF-A0A2A4SJR8-F1
#
_entry.id   AF-A0A2A4SJR8-F1
#
_cell.length_a   1.000
_cell.length_b   1.000
_cell.length_c   1.000
_cell.angle_alpha   90.00
_cell.angle_beta   90.00
_cell.angle_gamma   90.00
#
_symmetry.space_group_name_H-M   'P 1'
#
loop_
_entity.id
_entity.type
_entity.pdbx_description
1 polymer ?
#
loop_
_entity_poly.entity_id
_entity_poly.type
_entity_poly.pdbx_seq_one_letter_code
_entity_poly.pdbx_strand_id
1 'polypeptide(L)'
;MNHSHNSDGNHAESPQEAHVSSLKKFIPLITIFAIIILFTVVMQLARGGFDLLFSMGNFMGSFFIIFGGFKLVKWSGFVEAYRTYDVLAKKSVVYAYAYPLIEIALGVAYLTAFELLITNWVTLIIMVISSIGVARELAKKVQIPCACLGAVFKIPMTKVTLFEDILMAVMALIMILLM
;
A
#
# COMPACT_ATOMS: atom_id res chain seq x y z
N MET A 1 -28.82 -13.47 -60.66
CA MET A 1 -28.63 -14.93 -60.55
C MET A 1 -27.67 -15.17 -59.40
N ASN A 2 -28.11 -16.02 -58.47
CA ASN A 2 -27.41 -16.46 -57.26
C ASN A 2 -26.05 -17.11 -57.52
N HIS A 3 -25.23 -17.06 -56.47
CA HIS A 3 -24.53 -18.16 -55.77
C HIS A 3 -23.08 -17.77 -55.47
N SER A 4 -22.45 -18.05 -54.32
CA SER A 4 -22.75 -18.43 -52.92
C SER A 4 -21.40 -18.93 -52.35
N HIS A 5 -21.28 -19.04 -51.02
CA HIS A 5 -20.19 -19.63 -50.21
C HIS A 5 -19.02 -18.70 -49.87
N ASN A 6 -18.51 -18.63 -48.63
CA ASN A 6 -18.85 -19.27 -47.36
C ASN A 6 -18.03 -18.61 -46.23
N SER A 7 -18.56 -18.65 -45.01
CA SER A 7 -17.89 -18.80 -43.71
C SER A 7 -16.66 -17.98 -43.38
N ASP A 8 -16.76 -17.19 -42.31
CA ASP A 8 -16.06 -17.41 -41.03
C ASP A 8 -16.59 -16.32 -40.09
N GLY A 9 -17.03 -16.56 -38.87
CA GLY A 9 -16.53 -17.48 -37.87
C GLY A 9 -16.82 -16.75 -36.58
N ASN A 10 -17.86 -17.19 -35.89
CA ASN A 10 -18.38 -16.61 -34.67
C ASN A 10 -17.35 -16.81 -33.55
N HIS A 11 -16.47 -15.84 -33.29
CA HIS A 11 -15.69 -15.81 -32.05
C HIS A 11 -16.45 -15.00 -31.01
N ALA A 12 -17.39 -15.68 -30.36
CA ALA A 12 -17.82 -15.30 -29.04
C ALA A 12 -16.58 -15.35 -28.12
N GLU A 13 -16.00 -14.19 -27.81
CA GLU A 13 -15.02 -14.06 -26.73
C GLU A 13 -15.67 -14.55 -25.44
N SER A 14 -15.18 -15.69 -24.95
CA SER A 14 -15.64 -16.27 -23.70
C SER A 14 -15.39 -15.30 -22.53
N PRO A 15 -16.32 -15.13 -21.58
CA PRO A 15 -16.18 -14.21 -20.42
C PRO A 15 -15.03 -14.52 -19.45
N GLN A 16 -14.18 -15.51 -19.72
CA GLN A 16 -13.27 -16.11 -18.74
C GLN A 16 -11.84 -15.55 -18.77
N GLU A 17 -11.42 -14.87 -19.85
CA GLU A 17 -10.07 -14.30 -19.95
C GLU A 17 -9.91 -12.92 -19.28
N ALA A 18 -11.00 -12.18 -19.06
CA ALA A 18 -10.95 -10.85 -18.44
C ALA A 18 -10.63 -10.87 -16.93
N HIS A 19 -10.89 -11.98 -16.24
CA HIS A 19 -10.72 -12.07 -14.77
C HIS A 19 -9.28 -12.41 -14.35
N VAL A 20 -8.55 -13.20 -15.14
CA VAL A 20 -7.18 -13.65 -14.83
C VAL A 20 -6.14 -12.53 -14.98
N SER A 21 -6.42 -11.54 -15.85
CA SER A 21 -5.58 -10.34 -16.07
C SER A 21 -5.48 -9.42 -14.85
N SER A 22 -6.53 -9.35 -14.01
CA SER A 22 -6.55 -8.49 -12.82
C SER A 22 -5.73 -9.06 -11.65
N LEU A 23 -5.74 -10.37 -11.42
CA LEU A 23 -5.03 -10.97 -10.28
C LEU A 23 -3.51 -10.96 -10.46
N LYS A 24 -3.01 -11.16 -11.70
CA LYS A 24 -1.56 -11.13 -11.98
C LYS A 24 -0.92 -9.78 -11.67
N LYS A 25 -1.69 -8.69 -11.73
CA LYS A 25 -1.23 -7.35 -11.35
C LYS A 25 -0.94 -7.25 -9.86
N PHE A 26 -1.72 -7.90 -8.99
CA PHE A 26 -1.52 -7.81 -7.55
C PHE A 26 -0.46 -8.75 -6.99
N ILE A 27 0.11 -9.65 -7.81
CA ILE A 27 1.14 -10.61 -7.39
C ILE A 27 2.30 -9.93 -6.63
N PRO A 28 2.95 -8.87 -7.14
CA PRO A 28 4.08 -8.26 -6.45
C PRO A 28 3.71 -7.76 -5.05
N LEU A 29 2.52 -7.17 -4.92
CA LEU A 29 2.03 -6.62 -3.67
C LEU A 29 1.69 -7.72 -2.65
N ILE A 30 0.98 -8.75 -3.10
CA ILE A 30 0.65 -9.93 -2.27
C ILE A 30 1.93 -10.62 -1.82
N THR A 31 2.94 -10.73 -2.70
CA THR A 31 4.24 -11.29 -2.34
C THR A 31 4.92 -10.48 -1.24
N ILE A 32 4.93 -9.15 -1.33
CA ILE A 32 5.51 -8.29 -0.28
C ILE A 32 4.76 -8.49 1.05
N PHE A 33 3.42 -8.49 1.04
CA PHE A 33 2.61 -8.75 2.22
C PHE A 33 2.89 -10.13 2.83
N ALA A 34 2.97 -11.17 2.01
CA ALA A 34 3.27 -12.52 2.46
C ALA A 34 4.66 -12.60 3.12
N ILE A 35 5.66 -11.89 2.56
CA ILE A 35 7.00 -11.80 3.16
C ILE A 35 6.96 -11.09 4.51
N ILE A 36 6.21 -9.99 4.63
CA ILE A 36 6.07 -9.26 5.90
C ILE A 36 5.38 -10.12 6.96
N ILE A 37 4.32 -10.83 6.60
CA ILE A 37 3.62 -11.75 7.50
C ILE A 37 4.56 -12.88 7.93
N LEU A 38 5.28 -13.50 6.99
CA LEU A 38 6.25 -14.54 7.29
C LEU A 38 7.35 -14.04 8.23
N PHE A 39 7.91 -12.87 7.95
CA PHE A 39 8.90 -12.23 8.81
C PHE A 39 8.36 -12.02 10.23
N THR A 40 7.14 -11.48 10.35
CA THR A 40 6.48 -11.26 11.65
C THR A 40 6.29 -12.57 12.42
N VAL A 41 5.81 -13.62 11.74
CA VAL A 41 5.63 -14.94 12.35
C VAL A 41 6.97 -15.53 12.80
N VAL A 42 8.02 -15.43 11.98
CA VAL A 42 9.37 -15.91 12.34
C VAL A 42 9.91 -15.16 13.56
N MET A 43 9.76 -13.83 13.60
CA MET A 43 10.16 -13.02 14.77
C MET A 43 9.36 -13.39 16.03
N GLN A 44 8.07 -13.68 15.89
CA GLN A 44 7.22 -14.13 16.98
C GLN A 44 7.68 -15.49 17.53
N LEU A 45 7.98 -16.45 16.65
CA LEU A 45 8.47 -17.77 17.02
C LEU A 45 9.86 -17.70 17.65
N ALA A 46 10.75 -16.85 17.13
CA ALA A 46 12.10 -16.65 17.67
C ALA A 46 12.09 -16.07 19.09
N ARG A 47 11.06 -15.28 19.44
CA ARG A 47 10.85 -14.75 20.80
C ARG A 47 10.38 -15.82 21.79
N GLY A 48 9.87 -16.97 21.33
CA GLY A 48 9.49 -18.09 22.19
C GLY A 48 8.14 -17.93 22.91
N GLY A 49 7.26 -17.04 22.45
CA GLY A 49 5.93 -16.83 23.02
C GLY A 49 4.98 -16.13 22.05
N PHE A 50 3.71 -15.98 22.43
CA PHE A 50 2.72 -15.19 21.67
C PHE A 50 2.47 -13.86 22.38
N ASP A 51 2.89 -12.77 21.74
CA ASP A 51 2.83 -11.39 22.21
C ASP A 51 2.26 -10.57 21.07
N LEU A 52 0.99 -10.19 21.21
CA LEU A 52 0.25 -9.51 20.16
C LEU A 52 0.85 -8.13 19.86
N LEU A 53 1.28 -7.37 20.87
CA LEU A 53 1.86 -6.04 20.68
C LEU A 53 3.20 -6.13 19.95
N PHE A 54 4.02 -7.11 20.30
CA PHE A 54 5.28 -7.37 19.60
C PHE A 54 5.03 -7.75 18.14
N SER A 55 4.08 -8.65 17.88
CA SER A 55 3.71 -9.06 16.51
C SER A 55 3.23 -7.87 15.68
N MET A 56 2.30 -7.07 16.23
CA MET A 56 1.75 -5.89 15.56
C MET A 56 2.85 -4.85 15.26
N GLY A 57 3.74 -4.59 16.23
CA GLY A 57 4.87 -3.68 16.03
C GLY A 57 5.83 -4.16 14.94
N ASN A 58 6.18 -5.44 14.91
CA ASN A 58 7.06 -5.98 13.86
C ASN A 58 6.41 -5.93 12.47
N PHE A 59 5.11 -6.23 12.39
CA PHE A 59 4.37 -6.15 11.14
C PHE A 59 4.34 -4.71 10.63
N MET A 60 3.91 -3.76 11.48
CA MET A 60 3.80 -2.35 11.10
C MET A 60 5.15 -1.74 10.77
N GLY A 61 6.18 -2.06 11.55
CA GLY A 61 7.54 -1.61 11.32
C GLY A 61 8.10 -2.09 9.98
N SER A 62 7.96 -3.39 9.70
CA SER A 62 8.41 -3.99 8.44
C SER A 62 7.65 -3.43 7.23
N PHE A 63 6.34 -3.24 7.39
CA PHE A 63 5.50 -2.60 6.37
C PHE A 63 6.02 -1.21 6.03
N PHE A 64 6.22 -0.35 7.02
CA PHE A 64 6.72 1.01 6.79
C PHE A 64 8.12 1.07 6.18
N ILE A 65 9.06 0.23 6.62
CA ILE A 65 10.41 0.17 6.05
C ILE A 65 10.37 -0.22 4.57
N ILE A 66 9.63 -1.29 4.24
CA ILE A 66 9.60 -1.82 2.87
C ILE A 66 8.86 -0.86 1.94
N PHE A 67 7.67 -0.40 2.33
CA PHE A 67 6.86 0.49 1.49
C PHE A 67 7.45 1.91 1.42
N GLY A 68 8.07 2.41 2.48
CA GLY A 68 8.83 3.67 2.44
C GLY A 68 10.08 3.53 1.56
N GLY A 69 10.80 2.41 1.66
CA GLY A 69 11.95 2.09 0.82
C GLY A 69 11.60 2.07 -0.67
N PHE A 70 10.50 1.42 -1.07
CA PHE A 70 10.07 1.42 -2.47
C PHE A 70 9.74 2.83 -3.00
N LYS A 71 9.23 3.73 -2.14
CA LYS A 71 9.01 5.13 -2.52
C LYS A 71 10.33 5.87 -2.75
N LEU A 72 11.39 5.55 -2.00
CA LEU A 72 12.73 6.12 -2.21
C LEU A 72 13.41 5.63 -3.48
N VAL A 73 13.16 4.38 -3.93
CA VAL A 73 13.77 3.84 -5.16
C VAL A 73 13.48 4.72 -6.37
N LYS A 74 12.28 5.30 -6.47
CA LYS A 74 11.92 6.31 -7.47
C LYS A 74 11.44 7.58 -6.81
N TRP A 75 12.30 8.20 -6.00
CA TRP A 75 11.94 9.33 -5.15
C TRP A 75 11.31 10.52 -5.90
N SER A 76 11.92 10.96 -7.01
CA SER A 76 11.39 12.06 -7.83
C SER A 76 10.04 11.69 -8.47
N GLY A 77 9.94 10.47 -9.00
CA GLY A 77 8.69 9.93 -9.53
C GLY A 77 7.60 9.95 -8.46
N PHE A 78 7.90 9.42 -7.26
CA PHE A 78 7.00 9.41 -6.09
C PHE A 78 6.43 10.80 -5.82
N VAL A 79 7.30 11.80 -5.67
CA VAL A 79 6.89 13.18 -5.40
C VAL A 79 5.98 13.70 -6.49
N GLU A 80 6.28 13.44 -7.76
CA GLU A 80 5.47 13.94 -8.87
C GLU A 80 4.03 13.41 -8.81
N ALA A 81 3.81 12.10 -8.64
CA ALA A 81 2.41 11.65 -8.51
C ALA A 81 1.82 11.88 -7.12
N TYR A 82 2.57 11.80 -6.02
CA TYR A 82 2.04 12.04 -4.67
C TYR A 82 1.39 13.44 -4.58
N ARG A 83 2.00 14.42 -5.24
CA ARG A 83 1.46 15.79 -5.35
C ARG A 83 0.18 15.92 -6.16
N THR A 84 -0.14 14.95 -7.02
CA THR A 84 -1.37 15.00 -7.85
C THR A 84 -2.62 14.70 -7.03
N TYR A 85 -2.52 13.89 -5.98
CA TYR A 85 -3.68 13.42 -5.20
C TYR A 85 -3.66 13.81 -3.72
N ASP A 86 -2.50 13.95 -3.08
CA ASP A 86 -2.43 14.28 -1.66
C ASP A 86 -2.63 15.79 -1.40
N VAL A 87 -3.47 16.10 -0.40
CA VAL A 87 -3.90 17.48 -0.09
C VAL A 87 -2.74 18.33 0.44
N LEU A 88 -1.83 17.74 1.21
CA LEU A 88 -0.69 18.42 1.82
C LEU A 88 0.48 18.50 0.82
N ALA A 89 0.75 17.41 0.11
CA ALA A 89 1.81 17.35 -0.92
C ALA A 89 1.53 18.34 -2.06
N LYS A 90 0.26 18.53 -2.44
CA LYS A 90 -0.11 19.54 -3.44
C LYS A 90 0.32 20.95 -3.02
N LYS A 91 0.31 21.24 -1.71
CA LYS A 91 0.67 22.56 -1.15
C LYS A 91 2.16 22.68 -0.82
N SER A 92 2.83 21.59 -0.46
CA SER A 92 4.25 21.60 -0.07
C SER A 92 5.03 20.48 -0.76
N VAL A 93 5.95 20.87 -1.63
CA VAL A 93 6.90 19.94 -2.27
C VAL A 93 7.82 19.30 -1.23
N VAL A 94 8.22 20.08 -0.22
CA VAL A 94 9.08 19.61 0.87
C VAL A 94 8.40 18.48 1.64
N TYR A 95 7.10 18.59 1.90
CA TYR A 95 6.33 17.53 2.54
C TYR A 95 6.31 16.25 1.70
N ALA A 96 6.13 16.38 0.38
CA ALA A 96 6.15 15.23 -0.53
C ALA A 96 7.51 14.49 -0.52
N TYR A 97 8.61 15.22 -0.44
CA TYR A 97 9.95 14.63 -0.29
C TYR A 97 10.18 14.02 1.10
N ALA A 98 9.62 14.62 2.15
CA ALA A 98 9.77 14.15 3.53
C ALA A 98 8.95 12.88 3.82
N TYR A 99 7.81 12.68 3.15
CA TYR A 99 6.88 11.58 3.48
C TYR A 99 7.52 10.18 3.49
N PRO A 100 8.30 9.74 2.47
CA PRO A 100 8.98 8.45 2.52
C PRO A 100 9.96 8.31 3.69
N LEU A 101 10.59 9.41 4.10
CA LEU A 101 11.49 9.43 5.26
C LEU A 101 10.71 9.30 6.57
N ILE A 102 9.54 9.93 6.66
CA ILE A 102 8.63 9.80 7.81
C ILE A 102 8.19 8.34 7.97
N GLU A 103 7.80 7.68 6.89
CA GLU A 103 7.44 6.26 6.93
C GLU A 103 8.62 5.40 7.40
N ILE A 104 9.82 5.58 6.84
CA ILE A 104 10.99 4.82 7.29
C ILE A 104 11.30 5.09 8.76
N ALA A 105 11.20 6.35 9.22
CA ALA A 105 11.41 6.69 10.62
C ALA A 105 10.39 6.01 11.55
N LEU A 106 9.11 5.96 11.16
CA LEU A 106 8.08 5.19 11.88
C LEU A 106 8.40 3.70 11.87
N GLY A 107 8.84 3.18 10.73
CA GLY A 107 9.25 1.79 10.58
C GLY A 107 10.36 1.41 11.55
N VAL A 108 11.41 2.24 11.64
CA VAL A 108 12.49 2.07 12.62
C VAL A 108 11.94 2.15 14.04
N ALA A 109 11.13 3.17 14.36
CA ALA A 109 10.57 3.35 15.70
C ALA A 109 9.76 2.13 16.17
N TYR A 110 8.96 1.52 15.29
CA TYR A 110 8.23 0.28 15.59
C TYR A 110 9.17 -0.91 15.82
N LEU A 111 10.18 -1.10 14.96
CA LEU A 111 11.11 -2.23 15.08
C LEU A 111 12.02 -2.12 16.32
N THR A 112 12.38 -0.89 16.72
CA THR A 112 13.16 -0.64 17.94
C THR A 112 12.28 -0.52 19.19
N ALA A 113 10.96 -0.62 19.05
CA ALA A 113 9.99 -0.35 20.12
C ALA A 113 10.21 1.02 20.80
N PHE A 114 10.62 2.04 20.03
CA PHE A 114 10.90 3.37 20.55
C PHE A 114 9.61 4.14 20.78
N GLU A 115 9.34 4.50 22.04
CA GLU A 115 8.18 5.29 22.47
C GLU A 115 6.88 4.87 21.76
N LEU A 116 6.53 3.58 21.87
CA LEU A 116 5.42 2.96 21.12
C LEU A 116 4.10 3.73 21.25
N LEU A 117 3.82 4.34 22.40
CA LEU A 117 2.59 5.12 22.59
C LEU A 117 2.57 6.35 21.66
N ILE A 118 3.67 7.12 21.63
CA ILE A 118 3.79 8.30 20.77
C ILE A 118 3.82 7.87 19.29
N THR A 119 4.59 6.85 18.97
CA THR A 119 4.70 6.29 17.61
C THR A 119 3.34 5.84 17.09
N ASN A 120 2.52 5.18 17.91
CA ASN A 120 1.16 4.79 17.53
C ASN A 120 0.23 5.99 17.29
N TRP A 121 0.28 7.02 18.14
CA TRP A 121 -0.52 8.23 17.93
C TRP A 121 -0.13 8.95 16.63
N VAL A 122 1.16 9.12 16.38
CA VAL A 122 1.65 9.73 15.13
C VAL A 122 1.23 8.90 13.93
N THR A 123 1.40 7.58 13.99
CA THR A 123 0.98 6.66 12.94
C THR A 123 -0.51 6.76 12.65
N LEU A 124 -1.36 6.74 13.69
CA LEU A 124 -2.80 6.86 13.55
C LEU A 124 -3.18 8.15 12.80
N ILE A 125 -2.60 9.29 13.20
CA ILE A 125 -2.87 10.58 12.56
C ILE A 125 -2.46 10.56 11.08
N ILE A 126 -1.25 10.08 10.78
CA ILE A 126 -0.74 10.04 9.39
C ILE A 126 -1.57 9.08 8.53
N MET A 127 -1.89 7.88 9.03
CA MET A 127 -2.68 6.88 8.29
C MET A 127 -4.11 7.36 8.05
N VAL A 128 -4.74 8.06 9.00
CA VAL A 128 -6.09 8.64 8.82
C VAL A 128 -6.07 9.74 7.75
N ILE A 129 -5.07 10.64 7.80
CA ILE A 129 -4.94 11.71 6.79
C ILE A 129 -4.71 11.09 5.40
N SER A 130 -3.81 10.11 5.28
CA SER A 130 -3.55 9.37 4.04
C SER A 130 -4.82 8.69 3.51
N SER A 131 -5.53 7.96 4.37
CA SER A 131 -6.80 7.28 4.04
C SER A 131 -7.84 8.25 3.49
N ILE A 132 -8.00 9.41 4.11
CA ILE A 132 -8.93 10.46 3.63
C ILE A 132 -8.49 10.99 2.27
N GLY A 133 -7.18 11.21 2.05
CA GLY A 133 -6.63 11.62 0.76
C GLY A 133 -6.93 10.63 -0.35
N VAL A 134 -6.64 9.35 -0.12
CA VAL A 134 -6.88 8.25 -1.07
C VAL A 134 -8.38 8.06 -1.32
N ALA A 135 -9.20 8.08 -0.27
CA ALA A 135 -10.66 7.92 -0.37
C ALA A 135 -11.31 9.05 -1.20
N ARG A 136 -10.87 10.31 -0.99
CA ARG A 136 -11.36 11.46 -1.77
C ARG A 136 -11.02 11.33 -3.24
N GLU A 137 -9.84 10.82 -3.57
CA GLU A 137 -9.42 10.68 -4.95
C GLU A 137 -10.13 9.51 -5.65
N LEU A 138 -10.34 8.40 -4.92
CA LEU A 138 -11.17 7.30 -5.38
C LEU A 138 -12.62 7.75 -5.67
N ALA A 139 -13.18 8.63 -4.83
CA ALA A 139 -14.52 9.19 -5.00
C ALA A 139 -14.65 10.08 -6.26
N LYS A 140 -13.57 10.71 -6.71
CA LYS A 140 -13.56 11.52 -7.95
C LYS A 140 -13.53 10.67 -9.22
N LYS A 141 -13.44 9.34 -9.14
CA LYS A 141 -13.21 8.41 -10.27
C LYS A 141 -11.98 8.78 -11.13
N VAL A 142 -11.08 9.60 -10.60
CA VAL A 142 -9.84 9.98 -11.27
C VAL A 142 -8.85 8.84 -11.05
N GLN A 143 -8.35 8.27 -12.15
CA GLN A 143 -7.30 7.25 -12.06
C GLN A 143 -6.00 7.94 -11.67
N ILE A 144 -5.54 7.70 -10.45
CA ILE A 144 -4.25 8.20 -9.98
C ILE A 144 -3.15 7.45 -10.74
N PRO A 145 -2.31 8.12 -11.55
CA PRO A 145 -1.10 7.49 -12.06
C PRO A 145 -0.19 7.18 -10.86
N CYS A 146 0.10 5.91 -10.62
CA CYS A 146 0.87 5.47 -9.46
C CYS A 146 2.35 5.87 -9.62
N ALA A 147 2.92 6.66 -8.72
CA ALA A 147 4.35 6.98 -8.80
C ALA A 147 5.30 6.03 -8.06
N CYS A 148 4.81 5.29 -7.06
CA CYS A 148 5.66 4.35 -6.33
C CYS A 148 6.09 3.17 -7.22
N LEU A 149 5.23 2.76 -8.17
CA LEU A 149 5.41 1.56 -9.01
C LEU A 149 5.04 1.74 -10.50
N GLY A 150 4.47 2.88 -10.91
CA GLY A 150 3.90 3.05 -12.26
C GLY A 150 4.90 3.23 -13.39
N ALA A 151 6.19 3.35 -13.09
CA ALA A 151 7.25 3.27 -14.09
C ALA A 151 7.72 1.82 -14.34
N VAL A 152 7.13 0.82 -13.69
CA VAL A 152 7.42 -0.63 -13.94
C VAL A 152 6.13 -1.46 -14.11
N PHE A 153 5.01 -1.12 -13.44
CA PHE A 153 3.74 -1.85 -13.59
C PHE A 153 2.50 -0.92 -13.57
N LYS A 154 1.64 -1.02 -14.61
CA LYS A 154 0.33 -0.35 -14.70
C LYS A 154 -0.69 -1.02 -13.78
N ILE A 155 -0.83 -0.56 -12.54
CA ILE A 155 -1.81 -1.11 -11.59
C ILE A 155 -2.55 0.03 -10.88
N PRO A 156 -3.90 0.01 -10.84
CA PRO A 156 -4.68 0.91 -10.01
C PRO A 156 -4.52 0.51 -8.52
N MET A 157 -3.49 1.03 -7.86
CA MET A 157 -3.19 0.76 -6.44
C MET A 157 -4.24 1.35 -5.47
N THR A 158 -5.14 2.19 -5.94
CA THR A 158 -6.01 3.05 -5.10
C THR A 158 -6.89 2.28 -4.10
N LYS A 159 -7.44 1.11 -4.46
CA LYS A 159 -8.30 0.35 -3.54
C LYS A 159 -7.51 -0.45 -2.51
N VAL A 160 -6.34 -0.96 -2.88
CA VAL A 160 -5.53 -1.78 -1.98
C VAL A 160 -4.81 -0.89 -0.98
N THR A 161 -4.22 0.23 -1.42
CA THR A 161 -3.60 1.21 -0.51
C THR A 161 -4.58 1.75 0.53
N LEU A 162 -5.84 2.00 0.16
CA LEU A 162 -6.86 2.40 1.15
C LEU A 162 -7.09 1.32 2.21
N PHE A 163 -7.12 0.04 1.81
CA PHE A 163 -7.25 -1.07 2.76
C PHE A 163 -6.02 -1.18 3.66
N GLU A 164 -4.82 -1.01 3.10
CA GLU A 164 -3.56 -1.01 3.84
C GLU A 164 -3.51 0.10 4.89
N ASP A 165 -3.82 1.35 4.51
CA ASP A 165 -3.82 2.50 5.43
C ASP A 165 -4.85 2.31 6.56
N ILE A 166 -6.04 1.79 6.25
CA ILE A 166 -7.07 1.49 7.25
C ILE A 166 -6.60 0.38 8.19
N LEU A 167 -6.01 -0.69 7.65
CA LEU A 167 -5.47 -1.79 8.46
C LEU A 167 -4.42 -1.27 9.43
N MET A 168 -3.49 -0.44 8.97
CA MET A 168 -2.45 0.16 9.79
C MET A 168 -3.01 1.12 10.85
N ALA A 169 -4.02 1.92 10.50
CA ALA A 169 -4.71 2.80 11.45
C ALA A 169 -5.44 2.00 12.55
N VAL A 170 -6.13 0.93 12.18
CA VAL A 170 -6.82 0.04 13.14
C VAL A 170 -5.82 -0.65 14.05
N MET A 171 -4.70 -1.15 13.51
CA MET A 171 -3.64 -1.74 14.33
C MET A 171 -3.05 -0.74 15.32
N ALA A 172 -2.74 0.49 14.88
CA ALA A 172 -2.26 1.55 15.76
C ALA A 172 -3.26 1.87 16.88
N LEU A 173 -4.55 1.97 16.55
CA LEU A 173 -5.62 2.21 17.53
C LEU A 173 -5.73 1.08 18.55
N ILE A 174 -5.69 -0.18 18.10
CA ILE A 174 -5.72 -1.35 18.99
C ILE A 174 -4.52 -1.32 19.93
N MET A 175 -3.32 -1.04 19.42
CA MET A 175 -2.12 -0.94 20.26
C MET A 175 -2.26 0.19 21.29
N ILE A 176 -2.81 1.36 20.94
CA ILE A 176 -3.08 2.44 21.90
C ILE A 176 -4.05 1.99 23.01
N LEU A 177 -5.07 1.21 22.67
CA LEU A 177 -6.09 0.75 23.63
C LEU A 177 -5.60 -0.39 24.54
N LEU A 178 -4.63 -1.19 24.08
CA LEU A 178 -4.09 -2.34 24.81
C LEU A 178 -2.85 -2.01 25.65
N MET A 179 -2.23 -0.85 25.43
CA MET A 179 -1.10 -0.33 26.22
C MET A 179 -1.57 0.36 27.50
#